data_AF-A0A815QZC9-F1
#
_entry.id   AF-A0A815QZC9-F1
#
_cell.length_a   1.000
_cell.length_b   1.000
_cell.length_c   1.000
_cell.angle_alpha   90.00
_cell.angle_beta   90.00
_cell.angle_gamma   90.00
#
_symmetry.space_group_name_H-M   'P 1'
#
loop_
_entity.id
_entity.type
_entity.pdbx_description
1 polymer ?
#
loop_
_entity_poly.entity_id
_entity_poly.type
_entity_poly.pdbx_seq_one_letter_code
_entity_poly.pdbx_strand_id
1 'polypeptide(L)'
;MREYTKALLFHEKAIEILQKSLPSNHPNLATLYNNIGMVYHQMGEDSKALLFHEKALKIRHETLHSNHPDLATSYNNIGLVYHQMAEYSKALSFYEKAYEIFSITLPSNHPSLASLYSNIGTVYDNIGEYSKALSFYEKAHEIFLVTIPSNHPNLANLYKNIGTVYRKMEEYSKALSFYEKYLEICQETLPSNHLSLATSYNNIGNVYYNMRDYSKALSYLEHALDIFQRILPPTHSSIKDVKKGIEIVKEETNKNIQ
;
A
#
# COMPACT_ATOMS: atom_id res chain seq x y z
N MET A 1 -9.09 -11.14 -10.77
CA MET A 1 -10.55 -11.42 -10.84
C MET A 1 -10.89 -12.91 -10.86
N ARG A 2 -10.29 -13.75 -11.74
CA ARG A 2 -10.55 -15.22 -11.76
C ARG A 2 -10.09 -15.97 -10.49
N GLU A 3 -9.06 -15.47 -9.80
CA GLU A 3 -8.56 -16.09 -8.57
C GLU A 3 -9.40 -15.69 -7.34
N TYR A 4 -9.82 -14.42 -7.25
CA TYR A 4 -10.70 -13.95 -6.18
C TYR A 4 -12.07 -14.63 -6.18
N THR A 5 -12.65 -14.85 -7.37
CA THR A 5 -13.93 -15.58 -7.49
C THR A 5 -13.81 -17.03 -7.03
N LYS A 6 -12.68 -17.71 -7.31
CA LYS A 6 -12.41 -19.04 -6.75
C LYS A 6 -12.21 -18.99 -5.24
N ALA A 7 -11.45 -18.02 -4.73
CA ALA A 7 -11.23 -17.85 -3.29
C ALA A 7 -12.56 -17.65 -2.54
N LEU A 8 -13.44 -16.78 -3.05
CA LEU A 8 -14.77 -16.55 -2.49
C LEU A 8 -15.61 -17.83 -2.49
N LEU A 9 -15.60 -18.62 -3.57
CA LEU A 9 -16.32 -19.89 -3.62
C LEU A 9 -15.85 -20.88 -2.54
N PHE A 10 -14.54 -20.98 -2.30
CA PHE A 10 -14.01 -21.82 -1.23
C PHE A 10 -14.39 -21.28 0.16
N HIS A 11 -14.35 -19.97 0.34
CA HIS A 11 -14.74 -19.33 1.59
C HIS A 11 -16.24 -19.46 1.89
N GLU A 12 -17.11 -19.37 0.89
CA GLU A 12 -18.56 -19.59 1.04
C GLU A 12 -18.87 -21.02 1.49
N LYS A 13 -18.24 -22.01 0.85
CA LYS A 13 -18.34 -23.42 1.29
C LYS A 13 -17.83 -23.61 2.71
N ALA A 14 -16.71 -22.99 3.06
CA ALA A 14 -16.15 -23.05 4.41
C ALA A 14 -17.09 -22.40 5.44
N ILE A 15 -17.73 -21.26 5.12
CA ILE A 15 -18.73 -20.62 6.00
C ILE A 15 -19.85 -21.61 6.27
N GLU A 16 -20.41 -22.22 5.22
CA GLU A 16 -21.57 -23.12 5.36
C GLU A 16 -21.24 -24.31 6.27
N ILE A 17 -20.06 -24.90 6.11
CA ILE A 17 -19.60 -26.02 6.95
C ILE A 17 -19.43 -25.55 8.39
N LEU A 18 -18.68 -24.47 8.62
CA LEU A 18 -18.38 -23.99 9.97
C LEU A 18 -19.62 -23.52 10.72
N GLN A 19 -20.57 -22.87 10.04
CA GLN A 19 -21.84 -22.44 10.66
C GLN A 19 -22.73 -23.63 11.06
N LYS A 20 -22.63 -24.77 10.37
CA LYS A 20 -23.36 -26.00 10.74
C LYS A 20 -22.71 -26.73 11.92
N SER A 21 -21.39 -26.62 12.06
CA SER A 21 -20.63 -27.41 13.05
C SER A 21 -20.21 -26.63 14.29
N LEU A 22 -20.21 -25.30 14.27
CA LEU A 22 -19.69 -24.45 15.34
C LEU A 22 -20.73 -23.44 15.84
N PRO A 23 -20.64 -23.01 17.11
CA PRO A 23 -21.41 -21.87 17.60
C PRO A 23 -21.16 -20.60 16.77
N SER A 24 -22.16 -19.73 16.69
CA SER A 24 -22.11 -18.51 15.87
C SER A 24 -20.99 -17.53 16.26
N ASN A 25 -20.48 -17.62 17.49
CA ASN A 25 -19.39 -16.81 18.02
C ASN A 25 -18.04 -17.54 18.02
N HIS A 26 -17.88 -18.66 17.30
CA HIS A 26 -16.62 -19.40 17.33
C HIS A 26 -15.47 -18.60 16.67
N PRO A 27 -14.26 -18.51 17.26
CA PRO A 27 -13.14 -17.74 16.73
C PRO A 27 -12.76 -18.06 15.26
N ASN A 28 -12.85 -19.33 14.85
CA ASN A 28 -12.64 -19.73 13.44
C ASN A 28 -13.57 -19.01 12.45
N LEU A 29 -14.82 -18.70 12.84
CA LEU A 29 -15.72 -17.91 12.00
C LEU A 29 -15.23 -16.47 11.86
N ALA A 30 -14.66 -15.88 12.93
CA ALA A 30 -14.08 -14.54 12.86
C ALA A 30 -12.89 -14.49 11.89
N THR A 31 -11.99 -15.47 11.97
CA THR A 31 -10.85 -15.58 11.04
C THR A 31 -11.32 -15.73 9.59
N LEU A 32 -12.32 -16.57 9.35
CA LEU A 32 -12.87 -16.76 8.01
C LEU A 32 -13.54 -15.48 7.46
N TYR A 33 -14.37 -14.82 8.26
CA TYR A 33 -14.97 -13.54 7.87
C TYR A 33 -13.91 -12.46 7.61
N ASN A 34 -12.86 -12.38 8.42
CA ASN A 34 -11.76 -11.45 8.18
C ASN A 34 -11.08 -11.69 6.82
N ASN A 35 -10.85 -12.96 6.47
CA ASN A 35 -10.21 -13.30 5.19
C ASN A 35 -11.12 -12.98 4.00
N ILE A 36 -12.43 -13.21 4.12
CA ILE A 36 -13.40 -12.83 3.09
C ILE A 36 -13.46 -11.31 2.94
N GLY A 37 -13.44 -10.57 4.05
CA GLY A 37 -13.37 -9.11 4.03
C GLY A 37 -12.15 -8.63 3.25
N MET A 38 -10.98 -9.24 3.46
CA MET A 38 -9.75 -8.93 2.73
C MET A 38 -9.87 -9.20 1.23
N VAL A 39 -10.50 -10.31 0.84
CA VAL A 39 -10.74 -10.63 -0.59
C VAL A 39 -11.67 -9.59 -1.23
N TYR A 40 -12.75 -9.20 -0.56
CA TYR A 40 -13.64 -8.14 -1.08
C TYR A 40 -12.94 -6.78 -1.16
N HIS A 41 -12.11 -6.44 -0.18
CA HIS A 41 -11.30 -5.22 -0.19
C HIS A 41 -10.38 -5.18 -1.42
N GLN A 42 -9.68 -6.28 -1.70
CA GLN A 42 -8.82 -6.41 -2.89
C GLN A 42 -9.58 -6.37 -4.22
N MET A 43 -10.88 -6.69 -4.21
CA MET A 43 -11.76 -6.57 -5.37
C MET A 43 -12.33 -5.16 -5.58
N GLY A 44 -12.15 -4.25 -4.61
CA GLY A 44 -12.79 -2.92 -4.62
C GLY A 44 -14.26 -2.95 -4.15
N GLU A 45 -14.70 -4.05 -3.54
CA GLU A 45 -16.08 -4.23 -3.08
C GLU A 45 -16.21 -3.78 -1.61
N ASP A 46 -15.96 -2.49 -1.36
CA ASP A 46 -15.74 -1.95 -0.01
C ASP A 46 -16.90 -2.19 0.95
N SER A 47 -18.15 -2.06 0.50
CA SER A 47 -19.32 -2.32 1.35
C SER A 47 -19.40 -3.79 1.81
N LYS A 48 -19.00 -4.73 0.95
CA LYS A 48 -18.94 -6.16 1.33
C LYS A 48 -17.75 -6.40 2.27
N ALA A 49 -16.61 -5.77 2.00
CA ALA A 49 -15.44 -5.87 2.86
C ALA A 49 -15.76 -5.43 4.30
N LEU A 50 -16.39 -4.26 4.46
CA LEU A 50 -16.85 -3.76 5.76
C LEU A 50 -17.79 -4.75 6.45
N LEU A 51 -18.83 -5.23 5.76
CA LEU A 51 -19.79 -6.18 6.33
C LEU A 51 -19.09 -7.42 6.93
N PHE A 52 -18.11 -7.98 6.23
CA PHE A 52 -17.39 -9.17 6.70
C PHE A 52 -16.38 -8.85 7.80
N HIS A 53 -15.67 -7.72 7.73
CA HIS A 53 -14.80 -7.30 8.82
C HIS A 53 -15.57 -6.96 10.11
N GLU A 54 -16.75 -6.35 10.01
CA GLU A 54 -17.63 -6.08 11.15
C GLU A 54 -18.16 -7.37 11.79
N LYS A 55 -18.54 -8.37 10.98
CA LYS A 55 -18.89 -9.72 11.50
C LYS A 55 -17.74 -10.35 12.25
N ALA A 56 -16.51 -10.27 11.72
CA ALA A 56 -15.32 -10.77 12.39
C ALA A 56 -15.05 -10.03 13.71
N LEU A 57 -15.12 -8.70 13.69
CA LEU A 57 -14.93 -7.85 14.85
C LEU A 57 -15.96 -8.15 15.95
N LYS A 58 -17.24 -8.33 15.59
CA LYS A 58 -18.30 -8.69 16.54
C LYS A 58 -17.99 -9.98 17.29
N ILE A 59 -17.61 -11.04 16.57
CA ILE A 59 -17.25 -12.32 17.19
C ILE A 59 -16.03 -12.16 18.12
N ARG A 60 -15.01 -11.42 17.67
CA ARG A 60 -13.81 -11.15 18.48
C ARG A 60 -14.15 -10.38 19.76
N HIS A 61 -15.07 -9.42 19.71
CA HIS A 61 -15.54 -8.73 20.93
C HIS A 61 -16.29 -9.66 21.89
N GLU A 62 -17.08 -10.60 21.37
CA GLU A 62 -17.83 -11.55 22.20
C GLU A 62 -16.95 -12.63 22.84
N THR A 63 -15.77 -12.91 22.28
CA THR A 63 -14.94 -14.07 22.67
C THR A 63 -13.57 -13.74 23.22
N LEU A 64 -13.04 -12.55 22.93
CA LEU A 64 -11.69 -12.15 23.34
C LEU A 64 -11.75 -11.07 24.41
N HIS A 65 -10.69 -10.96 25.20
CA HIS A 65 -10.51 -9.83 26.11
C HIS A 65 -10.35 -8.51 25.31
N SER A 66 -10.72 -7.38 25.92
CA SER A 66 -10.81 -6.07 25.24
C SER A 66 -9.52 -5.61 24.54
N ASN A 67 -8.37 -6.07 25.03
CA ASN A 67 -7.06 -5.68 24.53
C ASN A 67 -6.42 -6.78 23.65
N HIS A 68 -7.18 -7.75 23.13
CA HIS A 68 -6.58 -8.81 22.33
C HIS A 68 -6.05 -8.28 20.97
N PRO A 69 -4.82 -8.61 20.53
CA PRO A 69 -4.25 -8.12 19.26
C PRO A 69 -5.11 -8.37 18.01
N ASP A 70 -5.92 -9.44 17.99
CA ASP A 70 -6.89 -9.68 16.92
C ASP A 70 -7.97 -8.59 16.79
N LEU A 71 -8.35 -7.91 17.88
CA LEU A 71 -9.25 -6.76 17.81
C LEU A 71 -8.58 -5.58 17.09
N ALA A 72 -7.32 -5.31 17.42
CA ALA A 72 -6.52 -4.31 16.72
C ALA A 72 -6.35 -4.63 15.22
N THR A 73 -6.16 -5.91 14.90
CA THR A 73 -6.10 -6.38 13.50
C THR A 73 -7.42 -6.13 12.77
N SER A 74 -8.57 -6.41 13.41
CA SER A 74 -9.88 -6.07 12.86
C SER A 74 -10.04 -4.56 12.62
N TYR A 75 -9.68 -3.74 13.60
CA TYR A 75 -9.77 -2.29 13.48
C TYR A 75 -8.86 -1.75 12.36
N ASN A 76 -7.63 -2.24 12.26
CA ASN A 76 -6.73 -1.89 11.16
C ASN A 76 -7.34 -2.25 9.79
N ASN A 77 -7.93 -3.43 9.65
CA ASN A 77 -8.54 -3.84 8.37
C ASN A 77 -9.77 -3.00 8.01
N ILE A 78 -10.59 -2.63 8.99
CA ILE A 78 -11.71 -1.69 8.76
C ILE A 78 -11.18 -0.30 8.38
N GLY A 79 -10.10 0.16 9.03
CA GLY A 79 -9.41 1.40 8.67
C GLY A 79 -8.91 1.42 7.23
N LEU A 80 -8.36 0.29 6.75
CA LEU A 80 -7.92 0.13 5.35
C LEU A 80 -9.09 0.29 4.37
N VAL A 81 -10.25 -0.30 4.67
CA VAL A 81 -11.43 -0.17 3.80
C VAL A 81 -11.93 1.27 3.77
N TYR A 82 -12.03 1.94 4.92
CA TYR A 82 -12.41 3.37 4.95
C TYR A 82 -11.40 4.26 4.22
N HIS A 83 -10.10 3.95 4.31
CA HIS A 83 -9.06 4.66 3.57
C HIS A 83 -9.26 4.52 2.05
N GLN A 84 -9.57 3.31 1.57
CA GLN A 84 -9.86 3.06 0.16
C GLN A 84 -11.10 3.82 -0.33
N MET A 85 -12.11 3.96 0.53
CA MET A 85 -13.31 4.78 0.27
C MET A 85 -13.05 6.30 0.35
N ALA A 86 -11.81 6.73 0.61
CA ALA A 86 -11.44 8.12 0.90
C ALA A 86 -12.13 8.74 2.13
N GLU A 87 -12.67 7.91 3.02
CA GLU A 87 -13.31 8.29 4.29
C GLU A 87 -12.24 8.45 5.39
N TYR A 88 -11.31 9.39 5.17
CA TYR A 88 -10.06 9.48 5.94
C TYR A 88 -10.25 9.68 7.45
N SER A 89 -11.25 10.46 7.88
CA SER A 89 -11.54 10.65 9.31
C SER A 89 -11.96 9.35 9.99
N LYS A 90 -12.74 8.51 9.31
CA LYS A 90 -13.13 7.19 9.82
C LYS A 90 -11.93 6.25 9.84
N ALA A 91 -11.13 6.25 8.77
CA ALA A 91 -9.91 5.45 8.71
C ALA A 91 -8.97 5.74 9.89
N LEU A 92 -8.70 7.02 10.17
CA LEU A 92 -7.86 7.43 11.30
C LEU A 92 -8.45 7.01 12.65
N SER A 93 -9.77 7.15 12.86
CA SER A 93 -10.42 6.71 14.10
C SER A 93 -10.29 5.20 14.33
N PHE A 94 -10.38 4.39 13.27
CA PHE A 94 -10.17 2.95 13.37
C PHE A 94 -8.69 2.58 13.59
N TYR A 95 -7.76 3.29 12.94
CA TYR A 95 -6.34 3.11 13.19
C TYR A 95 -5.92 3.51 14.61
N GLU A 96 -6.53 4.55 15.18
CA GLU A 96 -6.33 4.95 16.57
C GLU A 96 -6.73 3.84 17.55
N LYS A 97 -7.92 3.23 17.36
CA LYS A 97 -8.34 2.05 18.14
C LYS A 97 -7.38 0.87 18.00
N ALA A 98 -6.86 0.63 16.79
CA ALA A 98 -5.85 -0.40 16.57
C ALA A 98 -4.54 -0.08 17.32
N TYR A 99 -4.12 1.20 17.30
CA TYR A 99 -2.92 1.67 17.98
C TYR A 99 -3.03 1.54 19.51
N GLU A 100 -4.16 1.94 20.10
CA GLU A 100 -4.41 1.82 21.54
C GLU A 100 -4.17 0.38 22.04
N ILE A 101 -4.65 -0.61 21.29
CA ILE A 101 -4.47 -2.02 21.65
C ILE A 101 -3.05 -2.51 21.34
N PHE A 102 -2.52 -2.24 20.14
CA PHE A 102 -1.18 -2.72 19.78
C PHE A 102 -0.08 -2.12 20.66
N SER A 103 -0.18 -0.84 21.04
CA SER A 103 0.83 -0.16 21.86
C SER A 103 0.99 -0.72 23.27
N ILE A 104 -0.04 -1.38 23.81
CA ILE A 104 0.01 -2.02 25.14
C ILE A 104 0.22 -3.53 25.09
N THR A 105 -0.02 -4.17 23.94
CA THR A 105 0.01 -5.65 23.81
C THR A 105 1.17 -6.19 23.02
N LEU A 106 1.80 -5.37 22.18
CA LEU A 106 2.93 -5.77 21.36
C LEU A 106 4.21 -5.05 21.82
N PRO A 107 5.38 -5.67 21.62
CA PRO A 107 6.65 -4.97 21.72
C PRO A 107 6.65 -3.71 20.83
N SER A 108 7.33 -2.66 21.27
CA SER A 108 7.39 -1.38 20.53
C SER A 108 7.96 -1.50 19.12
N ASN A 109 8.75 -2.53 18.85
CA ASN A 109 9.31 -2.86 17.54
C ASN A 109 8.52 -3.94 16.78
N HIS A 110 7.27 -4.22 17.13
CA HIS A 110 6.51 -5.25 16.41
C HIS A 110 6.15 -4.82 14.97
N PRO A 111 6.33 -5.67 13.93
CA PRO A 111 6.01 -5.32 12.53
C PRO A 111 4.57 -4.84 12.27
N SER A 112 3.61 -5.29 13.09
CA SER A 112 2.22 -4.81 13.03
C SER A 112 2.08 -3.33 13.37
N LEU A 113 2.89 -2.79 14.30
CA LEU A 113 2.93 -1.36 14.58
C LEU A 113 3.50 -0.59 13.39
N ALA A 114 4.55 -1.10 12.76
CA ALA A 114 5.11 -0.48 11.55
C ALA A 114 4.10 -0.43 10.40
N SER A 115 3.36 -1.52 10.19
CA SER A 115 2.31 -1.58 9.18
C SER A 115 1.18 -0.57 9.47
N LEU A 116 0.75 -0.48 10.74
CA LEU A 116 -0.23 0.51 11.17
C LEU A 116 0.25 1.95 10.97
N TYR A 117 1.48 2.27 11.37
CA TYR A 117 2.08 3.59 11.14
C TYR A 117 2.19 3.92 9.65
N SER A 118 2.58 2.95 8.82
CA SER A 118 2.60 3.15 7.36
C SER A 118 1.20 3.48 6.82
N ASN A 119 0.16 2.77 7.27
CA ASN A 119 -1.22 3.05 6.87
C ASN A 119 -1.68 4.45 7.30
N ILE A 120 -1.40 4.86 8.54
CA ILE A 120 -1.70 6.20 9.04
C ILE A 120 -0.95 7.26 8.22
N GLY A 121 0.33 7.03 7.93
CA GLY A 121 1.15 7.91 7.09
C GLY A 121 0.55 8.10 5.69
N THR A 122 0.03 7.03 5.08
CA THR A 122 -0.63 7.09 3.77
C THR A 122 -1.95 7.87 3.82
N VAL A 123 -2.70 7.80 4.92
CA VAL A 123 -3.89 8.65 5.08
C VAL A 123 -3.49 10.14 5.14
N TYR A 124 -2.48 10.49 5.94
CA TYR A 124 -2.01 11.88 6.02
C TYR A 124 -1.42 12.40 4.70
N ASP A 125 -0.72 11.56 3.93
CA ASP A 125 -0.25 11.90 2.59
C ASP A 125 -1.42 12.25 1.66
N ASN A 126 -2.50 11.47 1.71
CA ASN A 126 -3.69 11.72 0.90
C ASN A 126 -4.46 12.98 1.31
N ILE A 127 -4.42 13.35 2.60
CA ILE A 127 -5.01 14.60 3.10
C ILE A 127 -4.13 15.82 2.73
N GLY A 128 -2.86 15.61 2.38
CA GLY A 128 -1.89 16.70 2.10
C GLY A 128 -1.10 17.16 3.34
N GLU A 129 -1.24 16.45 4.46
CA GLU A 129 -0.53 16.72 5.72
C GLU A 129 0.85 16.04 5.71
N TYR A 130 1.71 16.46 4.78
CA TYR A 130 2.96 15.77 4.45
C TYR A 130 3.92 15.60 5.63
N SER A 131 4.04 16.60 6.51
CA SER A 131 4.88 16.50 7.71
C SER A 131 4.41 15.42 8.68
N LYS A 132 3.09 15.24 8.83
CA LYS A 132 2.53 14.15 9.65
C LYS A 132 2.76 12.81 8.97
N ALA A 133 2.56 12.73 7.65
CA ALA A 133 2.81 11.52 6.87
C ALA A 133 4.25 11.03 7.06
N LEU A 134 5.24 11.92 6.90
CA LEU A 134 6.66 11.60 7.10
C LEU A 134 6.96 11.17 8.54
N SER A 135 6.38 11.83 9.54
CA SER A 135 6.58 11.43 10.95
C SER A 135 6.10 10.00 11.23
N PHE A 136 4.96 9.59 10.66
CA PHE A 136 4.48 8.22 10.79
C PHE A 136 5.29 7.22 9.96
N TYR A 137 5.72 7.61 8.76
CA TYR A 137 6.60 6.78 7.95
C TYR A 137 7.97 6.55 8.61
N GLU A 138 8.55 7.55 9.28
CA GLU A 138 9.79 7.40 10.04
C GLU A 138 9.66 6.35 11.14
N LYS A 139 8.58 6.40 11.93
CA LYS A 139 8.28 5.38 12.95
C LYS A 139 8.14 3.98 12.36
N ALA A 140 7.51 3.86 11.18
CA ALA A 140 7.43 2.58 10.48
C ALA A 140 8.81 2.11 10.00
N HIS A 141 9.64 3.04 9.52
CA HIS A 141 10.98 2.77 8.99
C HIS A 141 11.91 2.25 10.08
N GLU A 142 11.96 2.91 11.24
CA GLU A 142 12.75 2.51 12.40
C GLU A 142 12.47 1.06 12.81
N ILE A 143 11.19 0.68 12.85
CA ILE A 143 10.77 -0.68 13.20
C ILE A 143 11.15 -1.67 12.10
N PHE A 144 10.87 -1.36 10.84
CA PHE A 144 11.17 -2.26 9.74
C PHE A 144 12.67 -2.55 9.60
N LEU A 145 13.55 -1.55 9.82
CA LEU A 145 15.00 -1.74 9.74
C LEU A 145 15.54 -2.81 10.71
N VAL A 146 14.88 -3.04 11.84
CA VAL A 146 15.33 -4.00 12.85
C VAL A 146 14.53 -5.30 12.85
N THR A 147 13.42 -5.39 12.10
CA THR A 147 12.49 -6.53 12.18
C THR A 147 12.29 -7.31 10.88
N ILE A 148 12.59 -6.73 9.74
CA ILE A 148 12.46 -7.40 8.44
C ILE A 148 13.76 -7.29 7.63
N PRO A 149 14.01 -8.24 6.71
CA PRO A 149 15.15 -8.13 5.79
C PRO A 149 15.16 -6.83 5.00
N SER A 150 16.34 -6.35 4.63
CA SER A 150 16.52 -5.09 3.86
C SER A 150 15.82 -5.10 2.50
N ASN A 151 15.57 -6.28 1.93
CA ASN A 151 14.89 -6.45 0.65
C ASN A 151 13.39 -6.79 0.79
N HIS A 152 12.81 -6.62 1.98
CA HIS A 152 11.43 -7.01 2.22
C HIS A 152 10.43 -6.06 1.49
N PRO A 153 9.35 -6.58 0.86
CA PRO A 153 8.39 -5.76 0.09
C PRO A 153 7.75 -4.60 0.86
N ASN A 154 7.49 -4.77 2.16
CA ASN A 154 6.95 -3.69 3.00
C ASN A 154 7.91 -2.50 3.12
N LEU A 155 9.22 -2.75 3.23
CA LEU A 155 10.22 -1.68 3.28
C LEU A 155 10.32 -0.97 1.92
N ALA A 156 10.26 -1.72 0.83
CA ALA A 156 10.21 -1.17 -0.52
C ALA A 156 9.00 -0.23 -0.69
N ASN A 157 7.79 -0.67 -0.31
CA ASN A 157 6.59 0.16 -0.38
C ASN A 157 6.70 1.41 0.50
N LEU A 158 7.29 1.31 1.68
CA LEU A 158 7.53 2.47 2.54
C LEU A 158 8.44 3.49 1.87
N TYR A 159 9.55 3.07 1.26
CA TYR A 159 10.44 3.97 0.53
C TYR A 159 9.75 4.65 -0.65
N LYS A 160 8.96 3.91 -1.43
CA LYS A 160 8.14 4.49 -2.51
C LYS A 160 7.20 5.59 -1.98
N ASN A 161 6.54 5.34 -0.85
CA ASN A 161 5.61 6.29 -0.24
C ASN A 161 6.33 7.54 0.28
N ILE A 162 7.46 7.38 0.99
CA ILE A 162 8.29 8.50 1.45
C ILE A 162 8.80 9.34 0.27
N GLY A 163 9.30 8.69 -0.78
CA GLY A 163 9.75 9.38 -2.00
C GLY A 163 8.62 10.14 -2.69
N THR A 164 7.39 9.62 -2.64
CA THR A 164 6.19 10.30 -3.15
C THR A 164 5.88 11.57 -2.38
N VAL A 165 5.94 11.52 -1.04
CA VAL A 165 5.72 12.70 -0.21
C VAL A 165 6.78 13.77 -0.47
N TYR A 166 8.07 13.41 -0.48
CA TYR A 166 9.13 14.38 -0.79
C TYR A 166 9.00 14.98 -2.18
N ARG A 167 8.56 14.20 -3.18
CA ARG A 167 8.29 14.74 -4.53
C ARG A 167 7.17 15.77 -4.51
N LYS A 168 6.08 15.53 -3.76
CA LYS A 168 4.96 16.49 -3.60
C LYS A 168 5.39 17.76 -2.85
N MET A 169 6.38 17.66 -1.97
CA MET A 169 7.00 18.79 -1.27
C MET A 169 8.10 19.48 -2.08
N GLU A 170 8.33 19.07 -3.33
CA GLU A 170 9.40 19.57 -4.21
C GLU A 170 10.83 19.34 -3.68
N GLU A 171 10.99 18.45 -2.69
CA GLU A 171 12.29 18.02 -2.17
C GLU A 171 12.88 16.90 -3.04
N TYR A 172 13.16 17.23 -4.30
CA TYR A 172 13.49 16.26 -5.35
C TYR A 172 14.71 15.38 -5.04
N SER A 173 15.76 15.92 -4.43
CA SER A 173 16.95 15.14 -4.06
C SER A 173 16.63 14.04 -3.04
N LYS A 174 15.75 14.33 -2.06
CA LYS A 174 15.31 13.31 -1.09
C LYS A 174 14.39 12.30 -1.77
N ALA A 175 13.47 12.77 -2.63
CA ALA A 175 12.59 11.90 -3.39
C ALA A 175 13.37 10.87 -4.22
N LEU A 176 14.42 11.31 -4.94
CA LEU A 176 15.32 10.42 -5.69
C LEU A 176 15.95 9.37 -4.80
N SER A 177 16.57 9.77 -3.68
CA SER A 177 17.23 8.82 -2.77
C SER A 177 16.28 7.71 -2.29
N PHE A 178 15.03 8.04 -1.99
CA PHE A 178 14.04 7.03 -1.59
C PHE A 178 13.53 6.18 -2.75
N TYR A 179 13.33 6.76 -3.94
CA TYR A 179 12.95 5.97 -5.12
C TYR A 179 14.07 5.04 -5.60
N GLU A 180 15.33 5.43 -5.46
CA GLU A 180 16.50 4.59 -5.77
C GLU A 180 16.54 3.37 -4.83
N LYS A 181 16.35 3.57 -3.52
CA LYS A 181 16.24 2.45 -2.55
C LYS A 181 15.07 1.52 -2.87
N TYR A 182 13.93 2.08 -3.30
CA TYR A 182 12.79 1.28 -3.75
C TYR A 182 13.13 0.47 -5.02
N LEU A 183 13.81 1.09 -5.99
CA LEU A 183 14.23 0.45 -7.23
C LEU A 183 15.23 -0.69 -6.96
N GLU A 184 16.21 -0.48 -6.08
CA GLU A 184 17.19 -1.48 -5.67
C GLU A 184 16.51 -2.76 -5.14
N ILE A 185 15.60 -2.61 -4.17
CA ILE A 185 14.85 -3.77 -3.64
C ILE A 185 14.01 -4.44 -4.73
N CYS A 186 13.38 -3.67 -5.62
CA CYS A 186 12.60 -4.25 -6.72
C CYS A 186 13.50 -5.05 -7.69
N GLN A 187 14.71 -4.58 -7.98
CA GLN A 187 15.65 -5.25 -8.87
C GLN A 187 16.19 -6.55 -8.26
N GLU A 188 16.37 -6.59 -6.94
CA GLU A 188 16.82 -7.78 -6.23
C GLU A 188 15.74 -8.86 -6.11
N THR A 189 14.47 -8.46 -5.96
CA THR A 189 13.39 -9.38 -5.55
C THR A 189 12.39 -9.73 -6.64
N LEU A 190 12.33 -8.96 -7.73
CA LEU A 190 11.31 -9.12 -8.76
C LEU A 190 11.94 -9.47 -10.11
N PRO A 191 11.19 -10.17 -10.99
CA PRO A 191 11.60 -10.36 -12.38
C PRO A 191 11.87 -9.02 -13.07
N SER A 192 12.80 -9.00 -14.02
CA SER A 192 13.20 -7.79 -14.75
C SER A 192 12.07 -7.11 -15.53
N ASN A 193 10.98 -7.83 -15.80
CA ASN A 193 9.76 -7.34 -16.43
C ASN A 193 8.62 -7.17 -15.41
N HIS A 194 8.89 -6.89 -14.13
CA HIS A 194 7.82 -6.64 -13.17
C HIS A 194 7.31 -5.18 -13.25
N LEU A 195 5.99 -4.97 -13.18
CA LEU A 195 5.37 -3.64 -13.28
C LEU A 195 5.85 -2.63 -12.21
N SER A 196 6.27 -3.12 -11.04
CA SER A 196 6.87 -2.29 -10.00
C SER A 196 8.14 -1.58 -10.46
N LEU A 197 8.98 -2.24 -11.27
CA LEU A 197 10.19 -1.63 -11.84
C LEU A 197 9.84 -0.48 -12.78
N ALA A 198 8.87 -0.69 -13.68
CA ALA A 198 8.39 0.35 -14.58
C ALA A 198 7.85 1.57 -13.80
N THR A 199 7.13 1.31 -12.70
CA THR A 199 6.63 2.35 -11.81
C THR A 199 7.76 3.14 -11.15
N SER A 200 8.82 2.46 -10.68
CA SER A 200 10.02 3.10 -10.13
C SER A 200 10.72 3.99 -11.15
N TYR A 201 10.98 3.45 -12.34
CA TYR A 201 11.63 4.18 -13.43
C TYR A 201 10.82 5.42 -13.82
N ASN A 202 9.49 5.29 -13.93
CA ASN A 202 8.61 6.42 -14.20
C ASN A 202 8.68 7.49 -13.10
N ASN A 203 8.65 7.10 -11.83
CA ASN A 203 8.73 8.04 -10.71
C ASN A 203 10.06 8.80 -10.70
N ILE A 204 11.18 8.11 -10.93
CA ILE A 204 12.51 8.73 -11.02
C ILE A 204 12.59 9.67 -12.23
N GLY A 205 12.10 9.24 -13.39
CA GLY A 205 12.05 10.07 -14.60
C GLY A 205 11.26 11.37 -14.39
N ASN A 206 10.11 11.29 -13.73
CA ASN A 206 9.31 12.47 -13.37
C ASN A 206 10.04 13.41 -12.39
N VAL A 207 10.84 12.88 -11.46
CA VAL A 207 11.64 13.73 -10.57
C VAL A 207 12.75 14.44 -11.35
N TYR A 208 13.46 13.74 -12.25
CA TYR A 208 14.47 14.38 -13.10
C TYR A 208 13.87 15.44 -14.03
N TYR A 209 12.66 15.19 -14.56
CA TYR A 209 11.93 16.19 -15.33
C TYR A 209 11.70 17.47 -14.51
N ASN A 210 11.23 17.35 -13.27
CA ASN A 210 11.02 18.50 -12.39
C ASN A 210 12.33 19.22 -12.03
N MET A 211 13.44 18.49 -11.95
CA MET A 211 14.79 19.04 -11.78
C MET A 211 15.38 19.64 -13.07
N ARG A 212 14.67 19.57 -14.20
CA ARG A 212 15.11 19.98 -15.54
C ARG A 212 16.31 19.20 -16.09
N ASP A 213 16.63 18.04 -15.52
CA ASP A 213 17.58 17.10 -16.11
C ASP A 213 16.83 16.23 -17.14
N TYR A 214 16.49 16.85 -18.27
CA TYR A 214 15.67 16.23 -19.31
C TYR A 214 16.34 15.00 -19.95
N SER A 215 17.67 14.96 -19.98
CA SER A 215 18.43 13.81 -20.47
C SER A 215 18.19 12.57 -19.60
N LYS A 216 18.35 12.70 -18.27
CA LYS A 216 18.04 11.59 -17.36
C LYS A 216 16.56 11.29 -17.33
N ALA A 217 15.70 12.31 -17.31
CA ALA A 217 14.25 12.12 -17.35
C ALA A 217 13.83 11.23 -18.52
N LEU A 218 14.33 11.53 -19.73
CA LEU A 218 14.04 10.77 -20.93
C LEU A 218 14.52 9.32 -20.81
N SER A 219 15.76 9.10 -20.39
CA SER A 219 16.33 7.76 -20.21
C SER A 219 15.48 6.88 -19.27
N TYR A 220 15.08 7.43 -18.12
CA TYR A 220 14.26 6.72 -17.15
C TYR A 220 12.83 6.45 -17.65
N LEU A 221 12.20 7.42 -18.32
CA LEU A 221 10.86 7.23 -18.87
C LEU A 221 10.83 6.21 -20.03
N GLU A 222 11.88 6.17 -20.87
CA GLU A 222 12.00 5.17 -21.94
C GLU A 222 12.15 3.75 -21.38
N HIS A 223 12.92 3.57 -20.31
CA HIS A 223 12.99 2.28 -19.60
C HIS A 223 11.63 1.86 -19.00
N ALA A 224 10.91 2.81 -18.40
CA ALA A 224 9.57 2.54 -17.90
C ALA A 224 8.60 2.10 -19.02
N LEU A 225 8.67 2.79 -20.17
CA LEU A 225 7.83 2.52 -21.33
C LEU A 225 8.08 1.12 -21.90
N ASP A 226 9.35 0.71 -22.07
CA ASP A 226 9.70 -0.62 -22.58
C ASP A 226 9.10 -1.74 -21.72
N ILE A 227 9.22 -1.64 -20.40
CA ILE A 227 8.63 -2.62 -19.48
C ILE A 227 7.11 -2.62 -19.58
N PHE A 228 6.47 -1.44 -19.56
CA PHE A 228 5.01 -1.34 -19.65
C PHE A 228 4.48 -1.94 -20.96
N GLN A 229 5.15 -1.70 -22.10
CA GLN A 229 4.73 -2.23 -23.40
C GLN A 229 4.84 -3.75 -23.52
N ARG A 230 5.74 -4.39 -22.78
CA ARG A 230 5.90 -5.85 -22.78
C ARG A 230 4.78 -6.57 -22.01
N ILE A 231 4.17 -5.90 -21.05
CA ILE A 231 3.25 -6.53 -20.07
C ILE A 231 1.81 -6.08 -20.27
N LEU A 232 1.60 -4.80 -20.59
CA LEU A 232 0.29 -4.19 -20.61
C LEU A 232 -0.25 -4.08 -22.04
N PRO A 233 -1.58 -4.14 -22.23
CA PRO A 233 -2.19 -3.85 -23.52
C PRO A 233 -1.81 -2.44 -24.01
N PRO A 234 -1.62 -2.22 -25.32
CA PRO A 234 -1.22 -0.91 -25.87
C PRO A 234 -2.15 0.26 -25.51
N THR A 235 -3.40 -0.03 -25.12
CA THR A 235 -4.43 0.95 -24.75
C THR A 235 -4.39 1.35 -23.27
N HIS A 236 -3.55 0.70 -22.46
CA HIS A 236 -3.45 0.93 -21.01
C HIS A 236 -3.03 2.37 -20.70
N SER A 237 -3.65 2.98 -19.67
CA SER A 237 -3.39 4.38 -19.27
C SER A 237 -1.93 4.65 -18.99
N SER A 238 -1.25 3.80 -18.21
CA SER A 238 0.17 3.96 -17.89
C SER A 238 1.08 4.10 -19.12
N ILE A 239 0.81 3.38 -20.22
CA ILE A 239 1.58 3.54 -21.47
C ILE A 239 1.33 4.92 -22.07
N LYS A 240 0.07 5.38 -22.08
CA LYS A 240 -0.30 6.71 -22.59
C LYS A 240 0.35 7.82 -21.77
N ASP A 241 0.32 7.69 -20.45
CA ASP A 241 0.87 8.68 -19.52
C ASP A 241 2.38 8.82 -19.69
N VAL A 242 3.11 7.69 -19.75
CA VAL A 242 4.57 7.70 -19.96
C VAL A 242 4.93 8.26 -21.34
N LYS A 243 4.20 7.88 -22.41
CA LYS A 243 4.43 8.43 -23.75
C LYS A 243 4.25 9.95 -23.79
N LYS A 244 3.18 10.45 -23.17
CA LYS A 244 2.94 11.89 -23.03
C LYS A 244 4.08 12.57 -22.26
N GLY A 245 4.56 11.95 -21.18
CA GLY A 245 5.73 12.44 -20.43
C GLY A 245 6.99 12.53 -21.30
N ILE A 246 7.26 11.50 -22.11
CA ILE A 246 8.39 11.47 -23.06
C ILE A 246 8.27 12.59 -24.11
N GLU A 247 7.08 12.81 -24.66
CA GLU A 247 6.83 13.89 -25.63
C GLU A 247 7.12 15.26 -25.02
N ILE A 248 6.61 15.53 -23.81
CA ILE A 248 6.86 16.78 -23.08
C ILE A 248 8.37 16.97 -22.84
N VAL A 249 9.08 15.93 -22.37
CA VAL A 249 10.53 16.01 -22.12
C VAL A 249 11.30 16.32 -23.40
N LYS A 250 10.90 15.74 -24.54
CA LYS A 250 11.53 16.00 -25.85
C LYS A 250 11.30 17.44 -26.32
N GLU A 251 10.08 17.96 -26.15
CA GLU A 251 9.78 19.37 -26.46
C GLU A 251 10.64 20.32 -25.62
N GLU A 252 10.74 20.10 -24.32
CA GLU A 252 11.53 20.92 -23.40
C GLU A 252 13.04 20.81 -23.67
N THR A 253 13.52 19.62 -24.06
CA THR A 253 14.92 19.43 -24.48
C THR A 253 15.25 20.28 -25.71
N ASN A 254 14.35 20.30 -26.71
CA ASN A 254 14.54 21.06 -27.94
C ASN A 254 14.50 22.58 -27.69
N LYS A 255 13.67 23.06 -26.74
CA LYS A 255 13.63 24.47 -26.35
C LYS A 255 14.92 24.95 -25.70
N ASN A 256 15.60 24.09 -24.93
CA ASN A 256 16.84 24.45 -24.21
C ASN A 256 18.10 24.47 -25.09
N ILE A 257 18.01 24.02 -26.35
CA ILE A 257 19.12 24.01 -27.31
C ILE A 257 19.09 25.25 -28.24
N GLN A 258 17.98 26.00 -28.24
CA GLN A 258 17.80 27.26 -28.98
C GLN A 258 18.16 28.47 -28.10
#